data_AF-A0AAR5Q3H9-F1
#
_entry.id   AF-A0AAR5Q3H9-F1
#
_cell.length_a   1.000
_cell.length_b   1.000
_cell.length_c   1.000
_cell.angle_alpha   90.00
_cell.angle_beta   90.00
_cell.angle_gamma   90.00
#
_symmetry.space_group_name_H-M   'P 1'
#
loop_
_entity.id
_entity.type
_entity.pdbx_description
1 polymer ?
#
loop_
_entity_poly.entity_id
_entity_poly.type
_entity_poly.pdbx_seq_one_letter_code
_entity_poly.pdbx_strand_id
1 'polypeptide(L)'
;IKIWNIGQQRCIQTILLHTEAVWALLATENFTYLISGGRDKKVIMTDLKNVQNSVLVCTEEAPVLKMCFTADQQGIWVSTSDSTVRCWKLPSEKHFSDDIPLSRQPISVIPGDASTVKATILNDKRHILTKDFNGNVFLYDVLRAIKVESLGPVNYQNEINARNSGKLLYVPNWFTTDLKTGMLTIHLGQDEVDCFAAWVSAKDAGIDHPEPDHKVNYGKLLLHALFEHYRGLQPDQESRLHFTVPKYIPLILSEIGGRTLYRVLITK
;
A
#
# COMPACT_ATOMS: atom_id res chain seq x y z
N ILE A 1 -21.64 18.03 9.28
CA ILE A 1 -21.53 18.71 7.96
C ILE A 1 -22.13 20.10 8.07
N LYS A 2 -21.57 21.11 7.39
CA LYS A 2 -22.07 22.50 7.47
C LYS A 2 -22.37 23.04 6.08
N ILE A 3 -23.51 23.70 5.94
CA ILE A 3 -23.91 24.42 4.72
C ILE A 3 -23.71 25.91 4.97
N TRP A 4 -23.06 26.59 4.03
CA TRP A 4 -22.69 28.00 4.14
C TRP A 4 -23.35 28.81 3.04
N ASN A 5 -23.88 29.98 3.40
CA ASN A 5 -24.23 30.99 2.41
C ASN A 5 -23.06 31.98 2.33
N ILE A 6 -22.40 32.00 1.17
CA ILE A 6 -21.22 32.85 0.95
C ILE A 6 -21.60 34.33 0.91
N GLY A 7 -22.74 34.69 0.32
CA GLY A 7 -23.21 36.08 0.26
C GLY A 7 -23.55 36.65 1.63
N GLN A 8 -24.10 35.83 2.53
CA GLN A 8 -24.39 36.21 3.92
C GLN A 8 -23.21 35.93 4.87
N GLN A 9 -22.12 35.34 4.38
CA GLN A 9 -20.92 34.98 5.14
C GLN A 9 -21.21 34.21 6.44
N ARG A 10 -22.24 33.35 6.42
CA ARG A 10 -22.65 32.59 7.62
C ARG A 10 -23.01 31.16 7.31
N CYS A 11 -22.84 30.31 8.32
CA CYS A 11 -23.35 28.95 8.31
C CYS A 11 -24.87 29.01 8.39
N ILE A 12 -25.56 28.42 7.41
CA ILE A 12 -27.03 28.39 7.36
C ILE A 12 -27.60 27.11 7.97
N GLN A 13 -26.84 26.01 7.97
CA GLN A 13 -27.30 24.72 8.48
C GLN A 13 -26.15 23.85 8.95
N THR A 14 -26.38 23.06 10.00
CA THR A 14 -25.45 22.02 10.46
C THR A 14 -26.18 20.68 10.52
N ILE A 15 -25.66 19.69 9.80
CA ILE A 15 -26.22 18.35 9.65
C ILE A 15 -25.36 17.37 10.47
N LEU A 16 -25.97 16.67 11.42
CA LEU A 16 -25.32 15.76 12.38
C LEU A 16 -25.85 14.33 12.24
N LEU A 17 -25.55 13.68 11.12
CA LEU A 17 -26.04 12.32 10.80
C LEU A 17 -25.01 11.22 11.04
N HIS A 18 -23.72 11.56 10.96
CA HIS A 18 -22.62 10.62 11.15
C HIS A 18 -22.19 10.59 12.62
N THR A 19 -21.82 9.40 13.10
CA THR A 19 -21.32 9.21 14.48
C THR A 19 -19.84 9.56 14.60
N GLU A 20 -19.12 9.59 13.48
CA GLU A 20 -17.69 9.93 13.42
C GLU A 20 -17.40 10.97 12.32
N ALA A 21 -16.11 11.28 12.11
CA ALA A 21 -15.67 12.28 11.15
C ALA A 21 -16.10 11.95 9.71
N VAL A 22 -16.59 12.97 9.01
CA VAL A 22 -16.96 12.92 7.58
C VAL A 22 -15.75 13.37 6.75
N TRP A 23 -15.38 12.58 5.75
CA TRP A 23 -14.19 12.83 4.91
C TRP A 23 -14.52 13.03 3.44
N ALA A 24 -15.65 12.48 2.98
CA ALA A 24 -16.12 12.57 1.61
C ALA A 24 -17.51 13.19 1.55
N LEU A 25 -17.68 14.12 0.60
CA LEU A 25 -18.94 14.77 0.29
C LEU A 25 -19.11 14.82 -1.23
N LEU A 26 -20.34 14.60 -1.68
CA LEU A 26 -20.81 14.85 -3.04
C LEU A 26 -22.16 15.55 -2.98
N ALA A 27 -22.48 16.36 -3.97
CA ALA A 27 -23.81 16.94 -4.14
C ALA A 27 -24.30 16.66 -5.55
N THR A 28 -25.61 16.49 -5.71
CA THR A 28 -26.23 16.43 -7.04
C THR A 28 -26.07 17.76 -7.78
N GLU A 29 -26.15 17.76 -9.11
CA GLU A 29 -25.97 18.98 -9.92
C GLU A 29 -26.93 20.11 -9.52
N ASN A 30 -28.16 19.77 -9.16
CA ASN A 30 -29.17 20.71 -8.70
C ASN A 30 -29.03 21.12 -7.21
N PHE A 31 -27.98 20.66 -6.53
CA PHE A 31 -27.71 20.89 -5.10
C PHE A 31 -28.92 20.60 -4.19
N THR A 32 -29.76 19.63 -4.57
CA THR A 32 -30.92 19.20 -3.77
C THR A 32 -30.51 18.13 -2.78
N TYR A 33 -29.66 17.19 -3.20
CA TYR A 33 -29.21 16.10 -2.36
C TYR A 33 -27.72 16.17 -2.10
N LEU A 34 -27.35 15.87 -0.86
CA LEU A 34 -25.98 15.72 -0.41
C LEU A 34 -25.74 14.25 -0.09
N ILE A 35 -24.62 13.70 -0.57
CA ILE A 35 -24.15 12.37 -0.23
C ILE A 35 -22.90 12.52 0.63
N SER A 36 -22.90 11.92 1.81
CA SER A 36 -21.80 12.00 2.77
C SER A 36 -21.32 10.64 3.23
N GLY A 37 -20.01 10.55 3.45
CA GLY A 37 -19.37 9.34 3.99
C GLY A 37 -18.07 9.65 4.71
N GLY A 38 -17.68 8.78 5.63
CA GLY A 38 -16.43 8.96 6.38
C GLY A 38 -16.06 7.76 7.24
N ARG A 39 -15.57 8.06 8.45
CA ARG A 39 -14.95 7.09 9.34
C ARG A 39 -15.91 6.05 9.91
N ASP A 40 -17.17 6.42 10.07
CA ASP A 40 -18.25 5.51 10.51
C ASP A 40 -18.70 4.50 9.44
N LYS A 41 -18.06 4.52 8.25
CA LYS A 41 -18.25 3.62 7.11
C LYS A 41 -19.62 3.71 6.44
N LYS A 42 -20.50 4.60 6.90
CA LYS A 42 -21.83 4.79 6.32
C LYS A 42 -21.75 5.76 5.16
N VAL A 43 -22.52 5.48 4.13
CA VAL A 43 -22.81 6.45 3.06
C VAL A 43 -24.28 6.83 3.15
N ILE A 44 -24.54 8.11 3.37
CA ILE A 44 -25.88 8.64 3.61
C ILE A 44 -26.19 9.68 2.53
N MET A 45 -27.37 9.58 1.92
CA MET A 45 -27.91 10.59 1.02
C MET A 45 -28.99 11.39 1.76
N THR A 46 -28.84 12.70 1.80
CA THR A 46 -29.65 13.63 2.58
C THR A 46 -30.24 14.70 1.67
N ASP A 47 -31.55 14.92 1.77
CA ASP A 47 -32.20 16.08 1.19
C ASP A 47 -31.80 17.35 1.94
N LEU A 48 -31.24 18.33 1.22
CA LEU A 48 -30.81 19.61 1.79
C LEU A 48 -31.98 20.53 2.15
N LYS A 49 -33.16 20.36 1.53
CA LYS A 49 -34.36 21.11 1.90
C LYS A 49 -34.95 20.60 3.22
N ASN A 50 -34.94 19.29 3.42
CA ASN A 50 -35.41 18.65 4.64
C ASN A 50 -34.44 17.55 5.11
N VAL A 51 -33.59 17.88 6.07
CA VAL A 51 -32.55 16.96 6.57
C VAL A 51 -33.12 15.70 7.23
N GLN A 52 -34.37 15.74 7.69
CA GLN A 52 -35.05 14.54 8.21
C GLN A 52 -35.23 13.47 7.12
N ASN A 53 -35.26 13.88 5.85
CA ASN A 53 -35.28 12.98 4.70
C ASN A 53 -33.85 12.55 4.36
N SER A 54 -33.31 11.64 5.18
CA SER A 54 -31.99 11.04 4.99
C SER A 54 -32.08 9.54 4.88
N VAL A 55 -31.38 8.97 3.90
CA VAL A 55 -31.41 7.54 3.59
C VAL A 55 -30.00 6.97 3.60
N LEU A 56 -29.83 5.82 4.28
CA LEU A 56 -28.58 5.06 4.25
C LEU A 56 -28.46 4.34 2.89
N VAL A 57 -27.48 4.75 2.08
CA VAL A 57 -27.18 4.15 0.78
C VAL A 57 -26.50 2.80 0.98
N CYS A 58 -25.44 2.76 1.78
CA CYS A 58 -24.71 1.54 2.12
C CYS A 58 -23.89 1.71 3.41
N THR A 59 -23.42 0.57 3.93
CA THR A 59 -22.39 0.50 4.97
C THR A 59 -21.21 -0.25 4.39
N GLU A 60 -20.08 0.42 4.22
CA GLU A 60 -18.84 -0.17 3.75
C GLU A 60 -18.12 -0.98 4.83
N GLU A 61 -17.20 -1.84 4.40
CA GLU A 61 -16.38 -2.66 5.30
C GLU A 61 -15.25 -1.84 5.96
N ALA A 62 -14.85 -0.76 5.31
CA ALA A 62 -13.77 0.14 5.72
C ALA A 62 -14.19 1.62 5.65
N PRO A 63 -13.51 2.53 6.39
CA PRO A 63 -13.75 3.97 6.34
C PRO A 63 -13.75 4.55 4.91
N VAL A 64 -14.75 5.37 4.61
CA VAL A 64 -14.93 6.00 3.28
C VAL A 64 -13.96 7.17 3.12
N LEU A 65 -13.17 7.17 2.06
CA LEU A 65 -12.17 8.20 1.77
C LEU A 65 -12.63 9.20 0.71
N LYS A 66 -13.18 8.70 -0.39
CA LYS A 66 -13.69 9.50 -1.52
C LYS A 66 -14.85 8.80 -2.20
N MET A 67 -15.68 9.59 -2.86
CA MET A 67 -16.80 9.11 -3.67
C MET A 67 -16.82 9.86 -5.01
N CYS A 68 -17.37 9.26 -6.07
CA CYS A 68 -17.72 9.95 -7.31
C CYS A 68 -19.00 9.35 -7.93
N PHE A 69 -19.72 10.15 -8.73
CA PHE A 69 -20.90 9.66 -9.44
C PHE A 69 -20.53 8.70 -10.58
N THR A 70 -21.46 7.81 -10.92
CA THR A 70 -21.48 7.14 -12.22
C THR A 70 -21.80 8.15 -13.33
N ALA A 71 -21.46 7.82 -14.58
CA ALA A 71 -21.71 8.71 -15.72
C ALA A 71 -23.20 9.03 -15.93
N ASP A 72 -24.09 8.10 -15.55
CA ASP A 72 -25.55 8.26 -15.61
C ASP A 72 -26.16 8.88 -14.34
N GLN A 73 -25.33 9.19 -13.32
CA GLN A 73 -25.73 9.71 -12.01
C GLN A 73 -26.74 8.85 -11.23
N GLN A 74 -26.94 7.59 -11.63
CA GLN A 74 -27.82 6.66 -10.91
C GLN A 74 -27.13 5.93 -9.77
N GLY A 75 -25.81 6.06 -9.66
CA GLY A 75 -25.01 5.43 -8.64
C GLY A 75 -23.79 6.25 -8.25
N ILE A 76 -23.05 5.69 -7.30
CA ILE A 76 -21.78 6.24 -6.82
C ILE A 76 -20.73 5.15 -6.72
N TRP A 77 -19.52 5.48 -7.12
CA TRP A 77 -18.33 4.75 -6.73
C TRP A 77 -17.86 5.24 -5.37
N VAL A 78 -17.57 4.30 -4.49
CA VAL A 78 -17.09 4.54 -3.12
C VAL A 78 -15.72 3.91 -2.98
N SER A 79 -14.74 4.74 -2.61
CA SER A 79 -13.39 4.31 -2.26
C SER A 79 -13.21 4.37 -0.75
N THR A 80 -12.58 3.34 -0.20
CA THR A 80 -12.38 3.19 1.24
C THR A 80 -10.89 3.06 1.55
N SER A 81 -10.54 2.82 2.81
CA SER A 81 -9.16 2.42 3.15
C SER A 81 -8.82 0.98 2.76
N ASP A 82 -9.80 0.20 2.31
CA ASP A 82 -9.57 -1.08 1.63
C ASP A 82 -9.25 -0.85 0.14
N SER A 83 -8.59 -1.81 -0.50
CA SER A 83 -8.21 -1.75 -1.91
C SER A 83 -9.40 -1.99 -2.86
N THR A 84 -10.49 -2.59 -2.37
CA THR A 84 -11.70 -2.83 -3.15
C THR A 84 -12.52 -1.55 -3.33
N VAL A 85 -12.95 -1.26 -4.56
CA VAL A 85 -13.80 -0.11 -4.88
C VAL A 85 -15.17 -0.62 -5.30
N ARG A 86 -16.24 -0.12 -4.66
CA ARG A 86 -17.60 -0.61 -4.86
C ARG A 86 -18.48 0.48 -5.47
N CYS A 87 -19.37 0.08 -6.38
CA CYS A 87 -20.40 0.93 -6.96
C CYS A 87 -21.75 0.63 -6.31
N TRP A 88 -22.44 1.65 -5.87
CA TRP A 88 -23.75 1.54 -5.20
C TRP A 88 -24.82 2.30 -5.96
N LYS A 89 -26.05 1.77 -5.95
CA LYS A 89 -27.20 2.46 -6.52
C LYS A 89 -27.64 3.57 -5.58
N LEU A 90 -27.90 4.75 -6.13
CA LEU A 90 -28.48 5.83 -5.35
C LEU A 90 -30.00 5.64 -5.19
N PRO A 91 -30.56 6.02 -4.04
CA PRO A 91 -32.01 6.07 -3.86
C PRO A 91 -32.63 7.12 -4.78
N SER A 92 -33.71 6.75 -5.46
CA SER A 92 -34.64 7.69 -6.09
C SER A 92 -35.53 8.39 -5.05
N GLU A 93 -36.22 9.46 -5.45
CA GLU A 93 -37.14 10.25 -4.60
C GLU A 93 -38.15 9.38 -3.81
N LYS A 94 -38.65 8.30 -4.41
CA LYS A 94 -39.58 7.36 -3.76
C LYS A 94 -39.06 6.71 -2.48
N HIS A 95 -37.73 6.56 -2.33
CA HIS A 95 -37.16 5.98 -1.11
C HIS A 95 -37.25 6.94 0.09
N PHE A 96 -37.47 8.23 -0.16
CA PHE A 96 -37.68 9.22 0.89
C PHE A 96 -39.15 9.31 1.32
N SER A 97 -40.10 8.82 0.50
CA SER A 97 -41.53 8.86 0.77
C SER A 97 -42.13 7.54 1.24
N ASP A 98 -41.69 6.42 0.66
CA ASP A 98 -42.43 5.15 0.70
C ASP A 98 -41.72 4.05 1.52
N ASP A 99 -40.70 4.40 2.32
CA ASP A 99 -39.88 3.51 3.17
C ASP A 99 -39.41 2.23 2.43
N ILE A 100 -39.03 2.40 1.15
CA ILE A 100 -38.63 1.30 0.27
C ILE A 100 -37.22 0.84 0.65
N PRO A 101 -36.99 -0.46 0.90
CA PRO A 101 -35.67 -0.97 1.23
C PRO A 101 -34.71 -0.89 0.04
N LEU A 102 -33.54 -0.30 0.27
CA LEU A 102 -32.42 -0.29 -0.70
C LEU A 102 -31.74 -1.65 -0.79
N SER A 103 -31.22 -1.96 -1.98
CA SER A 103 -30.32 -3.11 -2.16
C SER A 103 -29.07 -2.94 -1.30
N ARG A 104 -28.74 -3.98 -0.53
CA ARG A 104 -27.51 -4.04 0.29
C ARG A 104 -26.31 -4.57 -0.48
N GLN A 105 -26.46 -4.89 -1.76
CA GLN A 105 -25.37 -5.37 -2.60
C GLN A 105 -24.91 -4.28 -3.57
N PRO A 106 -23.59 -4.18 -3.82
CA PRO A 106 -23.06 -3.25 -4.82
C PRO A 106 -23.51 -3.66 -6.22
N ILE A 107 -23.73 -2.67 -7.10
CA ILE A 107 -24.03 -2.89 -8.52
C ILE A 107 -22.79 -3.45 -9.24
N SER A 108 -21.61 -2.99 -8.84
CA SER A 108 -20.33 -3.37 -9.44
C SER A 108 -19.22 -3.30 -8.40
N VAL A 109 -18.19 -4.12 -8.58
CA VAL A 109 -17.04 -4.20 -7.69
C VAL A 109 -15.78 -4.25 -8.54
N ILE A 110 -14.86 -3.32 -8.27
CA ILE A 110 -13.48 -3.37 -8.77
C ILE A 110 -12.67 -4.08 -7.68
N PRO A 111 -12.15 -5.29 -7.94
CA PRO A 111 -11.46 -6.06 -6.92
C PRO A 111 -10.13 -5.39 -6.55
N GLY A 112 -9.86 -5.33 -5.25
CA GLY A 112 -8.57 -4.96 -4.71
C GLY A 112 -7.76 -6.18 -4.28
N ASP A 113 -6.44 -6.02 -4.19
CA ASP A 113 -5.54 -7.05 -3.65
C ASP A 113 -5.14 -6.71 -2.20
N ALA A 114 -4.66 -7.70 -1.47
CA ALA A 114 -4.24 -7.55 -0.08
C ALA A 114 -2.96 -6.73 0.02
N SER A 115 -3.03 -5.62 0.76
CA SER A 115 -1.84 -4.81 1.06
C SER A 115 -0.97 -5.50 2.11
N THR A 116 0.36 -5.36 1.98
CA THR A 116 1.30 -5.77 3.01
C THR A 116 1.23 -4.81 4.19
N VAL A 117 0.88 -5.32 5.37
CA VAL A 117 0.69 -4.50 6.58
C VAL A 117 1.83 -4.63 7.59
N LYS A 118 2.64 -5.68 7.48
CA LYS A 118 3.79 -5.92 8.36
C LYS A 118 4.95 -6.54 7.60
N ALA A 119 6.17 -6.12 7.95
CA ALA A 119 7.43 -6.69 7.46
C ALA A 119 8.44 -6.76 8.60
N THR A 120 9.18 -7.88 8.67
CA THR A 120 10.25 -8.08 9.66
C THR A 120 11.49 -8.56 8.92
N ILE A 121 12.59 -7.82 9.10
CA ILE A 121 13.91 -8.22 8.59
C ILE A 121 14.45 -9.32 9.51
N LEU A 122 14.83 -10.46 8.94
CA LEU A 122 15.40 -11.57 9.71
C LEU A 122 16.85 -11.28 10.13
N ASN A 123 17.39 -12.10 11.03
CA ASN A 123 18.72 -11.89 11.61
C ASN A 123 19.86 -11.92 10.58
N ASP A 124 19.68 -12.62 9.46
CA ASP A 124 20.66 -12.67 8.37
C ASP A 124 20.74 -11.38 7.54
N LYS A 125 19.88 -10.40 7.83
CA LYS A 125 19.76 -9.13 7.09
C LYS A 125 19.70 -9.35 5.58
N ARG A 126 19.05 -10.42 5.14
CA ARG A 126 18.83 -10.72 3.72
C ARG A 126 17.39 -11.09 3.45
N HIS A 127 16.78 -11.84 4.36
CA HIS A 127 15.41 -12.28 4.20
C HIS A 127 14.45 -11.38 4.95
N ILE A 128 13.27 -11.18 4.36
CA ILE A 128 12.16 -10.45 4.98
C ILE A 128 10.95 -11.36 5.02
N LEU A 129 10.30 -11.35 6.17
CA LEU A 129 9.04 -12.02 6.41
C LEU A 129 7.92 -10.97 6.44
N THR A 130 6.99 -11.04 5.50
CA THR A 130 5.86 -10.10 5.43
C THR A 130 4.54 -10.76 5.82
N LYS A 131 3.57 -9.94 6.25
CA LYS A 131 2.19 -10.34 6.47
C LYS A 131 1.26 -9.34 5.77
N ASP A 132 0.31 -9.84 4.99
CA ASP A 132 -0.71 -9.03 4.32
C ASP A 132 -1.95 -8.79 5.21
N PHE A 133 -2.87 -7.95 4.73
CA PHE A 133 -4.12 -7.63 5.40
C PHE A 133 -5.03 -8.86 5.60
N ASN A 134 -4.97 -9.83 4.68
CA ASN A 134 -5.71 -11.09 4.76
C ASN A 134 -5.07 -12.11 5.72
N GLY A 135 -3.89 -11.79 6.26
CA GLY A 135 -3.15 -12.60 7.20
C GLY A 135 -2.21 -13.61 6.56
N ASN A 136 -2.04 -13.60 5.24
CA ASN A 136 -1.07 -14.46 4.56
C ASN A 136 0.35 -13.96 4.81
N VAL A 137 1.25 -14.90 4.92
CA VAL A 137 2.65 -14.69 5.23
C VAL A 137 3.51 -15.07 4.03
N PHE A 138 4.51 -14.25 3.73
CA PHE A 138 5.42 -14.45 2.59
C PHE A 138 6.87 -14.23 3.00
N LEU A 139 7.77 -14.97 2.35
CA LEU A 139 9.21 -14.82 2.51
C LEU A 139 9.82 -14.21 1.26
N TYR A 140 10.67 -13.21 1.44
CA TYR A 140 11.39 -12.53 0.36
C TYR A 140 12.91 -12.62 0.60
N ASP A 141 13.66 -12.70 -0.50
CA ASP A 141 15.11 -12.52 -0.54
C ASP A 141 15.39 -11.12 -1.09
N VAL A 142 15.88 -10.23 -0.23
CA VAL A 142 16.17 -8.82 -0.58
C VAL A 142 17.31 -8.72 -1.58
N LEU A 143 18.33 -9.57 -1.41
CA LEU A 143 19.53 -9.52 -2.25
C LEU A 143 19.19 -9.87 -3.69
N ARG A 144 18.30 -10.84 -3.90
CA ARG A 144 17.83 -11.25 -5.24
C ARG A 144 16.56 -10.53 -5.71
N ALA A 145 15.94 -9.75 -4.82
CA ALA A 145 14.67 -9.05 -5.03
C ALA A 145 13.55 -9.97 -5.56
N ILE A 146 13.38 -11.14 -4.93
CA ILE A 146 12.35 -12.13 -5.29
C ILE A 146 11.52 -12.55 -4.08
N LYS A 147 10.28 -12.95 -4.35
CA LYS A 147 9.49 -13.74 -3.41
C LYS A 147 10.00 -15.18 -3.44
N VAL A 148 10.45 -15.68 -2.30
CA VAL A 148 10.99 -17.04 -2.14
C VAL A 148 9.86 -18.03 -1.91
N GLU A 149 8.95 -17.70 -0.99
CA GLU A 149 7.95 -18.64 -0.50
C GLU A 149 6.63 -17.92 -0.16
N SER A 150 5.51 -18.60 -0.41
CA SER A 150 4.18 -18.16 0.04
C SER A 150 3.70 -19.15 1.11
N LEU A 151 3.80 -18.74 2.37
CA LEU A 151 3.50 -19.58 3.54
C LEU A 151 1.99 -19.62 3.83
N GLY A 152 1.23 -18.65 3.32
CA GLY A 152 -0.21 -18.57 3.57
C GLY A 152 -0.54 -18.14 5.01
N PRO A 153 -1.70 -18.51 5.56
CA PRO A 153 -2.19 -18.02 6.85
C PRO A 153 -1.53 -18.76 8.03
N VAL A 154 -0.23 -18.55 8.24
CA VAL A 154 0.54 -19.12 9.36
C VAL A 154 0.76 -18.12 10.49
N ASN A 155 1.17 -18.60 11.66
CA ASN A 155 1.49 -17.73 12.79
C ASN A 155 2.80 -16.95 12.52
N TYR A 156 2.64 -15.66 12.24
CA TYR A 156 3.74 -14.76 11.88
C TYR A 156 4.89 -14.72 12.89
N GLN A 157 4.61 -14.74 14.20
CA GLN A 157 5.66 -14.66 15.22
C GLN A 157 6.43 -15.97 15.34
N ASN A 158 5.74 -17.10 15.23
CA ASN A 158 6.37 -18.42 15.26
C ASN A 158 7.31 -18.60 14.07
N GLU A 159 6.93 -18.14 12.88
CA GLU A 159 7.79 -18.19 11.69
C GLU A 159 9.06 -17.33 11.84
N ILE A 160 8.94 -16.13 12.42
CA ILE A 160 10.10 -15.30 12.73
C ILE A 160 11.05 -16.03 13.68
N ASN A 161 10.50 -16.58 14.76
CA ASN A 161 11.29 -17.28 15.78
C ASN A 161 11.97 -18.53 15.19
N ALA A 162 11.24 -19.33 14.41
CA ALA A 162 11.75 -20.55 13.78
C ALA A 162 12.91 -20.24 12.81
N ARG A 163 12.78 -19.19 11.99
CA ARG A 163 13.80 -18.83 10.99
C ARG A 163 15.00 -18.08 11.56
N ASN A 164 14.85 -17.47 12.73
CA ASN A 164 15.96 -16.88 13.48
C ASN A 164 16.66 -17.90 14.40
N SER A 165 15.98 -18.99 14.78
CA SER A 165 16.55 -20.04 15.63
C SER A 165 17.76 -20.71 14.96
N GLY A 166 18.86 -20.87 15.70
CA GLY A 166 20.07 -21.54 15.22
C GLY A 166 21.04 -20.69 14.39
N LYS A 167 20.72 -19.43 14.07
CA LYS A 167 21.64 -18.51 13.37
C LYS A 167 22.29 -17.54 14.37
N LEU A 168 23.48 -17.88 14.88
CA LEU A 168 24.34 -16.98 15.66
C LEU A 168 25.13 -16.02 14.75
N LEU A 169 24.48 -15.43 13.75
CA LEU A 169 25.13 -14.61 12.75
C LEU A 169 24.69 -13.16 12.93
N TYR A 170 25.63 -12.30 13.31
CA TYR A 170 25.40 -10.86 13.38
C TYR A 170 25.79 -10.23 12.04
N VAL A 171 24.79 -9.77 11.29
CA VAL A 171 24.99 -8.93 10.10
C VAL A 171 24.50 -7.53 10.44
N PRO A 172 25.31 -6.48 10.19
CA PRO A 172 24.86 -5.09 10.32
C PRO A 172 23.67 -4.81 9.39
N ASN A 173 22.77 -3.92 9.83
CA ASN A 173 21.67 -3.49 8.97
C ASN A 173 22.20 -2.62 7.82
N TRP A 174 21.74 -2.87 6.59
CA TRP A 174 22.23 -2.19 5.38
C TRP A 174 21.10 -1.69 4.46
N PHE A 175 19.85 -1.87 4.86
CA PHE A 175 18.69 -1.31 4.17
C PHE A 175 17.57 -1.03 5.18
N THR A 176 16.58 -0.27 4.75
CA THR A 176 15.31 -0.10 5.47
C THR A 176 14.13 -0.54 4.59
N THR A 177 12.99 -0.78 5.23
CA THR A 177 11.78 -1.26 4.56
C THR A 177 10.64 -0.28 4.79
N ASP A 178 9.89 0.02 3.74
CA ASP A 178 8.68 0.85 3.79
C ASP A 178 7.49 0.09 3.17
N LEU A 179 6.30 0.28 3.74
CA LEU A 179 5.07 -0.40 3.35
C LEU A 179 3.94 0.59 2.98
N LYS A 180 4.25 1.89 2.80
CA LYS A 180 3.22 2.93 2.56
C LYS A 180 2.42 2.69 1.29
N THR A 181 3.01 2.00 0.31
CA THR A 181 2.36 1.65 -0.96
C THR A 181 1.52 0.37 -0.86
N GLY A 182 1.52 -0.33 0.28
CA GLY A 182 1.00 -1.69 0.41
C GLY A 182 1.89 -2.77 -0.21
N MET A 183 3.01 -2.37 -0.83
CA MET A 183 4.04 -3.28 -1.35
C MET A 183 5.34 -3.11 -0.56
N LEU A 184 6.14 -4.18 -0.51
CA LEU A 184 7.45 -4.13 0.09
C LEU A 184 8.39 -3.23 -0.72
N THR A 185 8.78 -2.09 -0.13
CA THR A 185 9.75 -1.16 -0.71
C THR A 185 11.05 -1.22 0.09
N ILE A 186 12.18 -1.40 -0.59
CA ILE A 186 13.51 -1.47 0.03
C ILE A 186 14.25 -0.17 -0.26
N HIS A 187 14.77 0.46 0.78
CA HIS A 187 15.58 1.67 0.67
C HIS A 187 17.03 1.38 1.01
N LEU A 188 17.94 1.81 0.14
CA LEU A 188 19.39 1.71 0.33
C LEU A 188 19.94 3.11 0.62
N GLY A 189 20.73 3.25 1.69
CA GLY A 189 21.39 4.53 2.03
C GLY A 189 20.43 5.62 2.53
N GLN A 190 19.35 5.25 3.21
CA GLN A 190 18.44 6.19 3.85
C GLN A 190 18.75 6.32 5.35
N ASP A 191 18.63 7.53 5.88
CA ASP A 191 18.91 7.88 7.28
C ASP A 191 20.35 7.51 7.70
N GLU A 192 20.53 6.88 8.86
CA GLU A 192 21.83 6.44 9.38
C GLU A 192 22.25 5.05 8.88
N VAL A 193 21.49 4.43 7.97
CA VAL A 193 21.75 3.07 7.50
C VAL A 193 22.73 3.09 6.33
N ASP A 194 23.96 2.69 6.61
CA ASP A 194 25.00 2.51 5.59
C ASP A 194 24.72 1.25 4.75
N CYS A 195 24.49 1.45 3.44
CA CYS A 195 24.24 0.36 2.51
C CYS A 195 25.42 -0.61 2.34
N PHE A 196 26.64 -0.18 2.70
CA PHE A 196 27.86 -0.99 2.60
C PHE A 196 28.29 -1.61 3.94
N ALA A 197 27.45 -1.59 4.97
CA ALA A 197 27.82 -2.13 6.28
C ALA A 197 27.87 -3.68 6.34
N ALA A 198 27.09 -4.37 5.50
CA ALA A 198 26.90 -5.82 5.59
C ALA A 198 27.95 -6.62 4.80
N TRP A 199 29.03 -7.00 5.50
CA TRP A 199 30.06 -7.92 5.01
C TRP A 199 29.85 -9.34 5.53
N VAL A 200 29.77 -10.31 4.62
CA VAL A 200 29.46 -11.71 4.92
C VAL A 200 30.38 -12.62 4.10
N SER A 201 30.68 -13.84 4.58
CA SER A 201 31.43 -14.81 3.78
C SER A 201 30.65 -15.18 2.50
N ALA A 202 31.35 -15.45 1.40
CA ALA A 202 30.73 -15.87 0.14
C ALA A 202 29.89 -17.14 0.33
N LYS A 203 30.38 -18.08 1.17
CA LYS A 203 29.68 -19.31 1.54
C LYS A 203 28.34 -19.03 2.23
N ASP A 204 28.32 -18.17 3.25
CA ASP A 204 27.08 -17.84 3.99
C ASP A 204 26.12 -17.01 3.13
N ALA A 205 26.65 -16.23 2.18
CA ALA A 205 25.87 -15.55 1.15
C ALA A 205 25.31 -16.50 0.07
N GLY A 206 25.68 -17.78 0.06
CA GLY A 206 25.30 -18.73 -0.98
C GLY A 206 25.83 -18.33 -2.36
N ILE A 207 27.05 -17.79 -2.40
CA ILE A 207 27.77 -17.39 -3.60
C ILE A 207 28.96 -18.33 -3.79
N ASP A 208 29.03 -18.97 -4.96
CA ASP A 208 30.16 -19.83 -5.31
C ASP A 208 31.42 -18.99 -5.55
N HIS A 209 32.42 -19.20 -4.70
CA HIS A 209 33.73 -18.57 -4.81
C HIS A 209 34.83 -19.61 -4.53
N PRO A 210 35.98 -19.59 -5.23
CA PRO A 210 37.07 -20.56 -5.00
C PRO A 210 37.60 -20.53 -3.56
N GLU A 211 37.62 -19.35 -2.96
CA GLU A 211 38.02 -19.14 -1.57
C GLU A 211 36.78 -19.00 -0.67
N PRO A 212 36.54 -19.92 0.28
CA PRO A 212 35.33 -19.94 1.10
C PRO A 212 35.24 -18.78 2.11
N ASP A 213 36.39 -18.28 2.57
CA ASP A 213 36.48 -17.16 3.53
C ASP A 213 36.47 -15.78 2.85
N HIS A 214 36.37 -15.74 1.51
CA HIS A 214 36.24 -14.50 0.77
C HIS A 214 34.99 -13.75 1.24
N LYS A 215 35.14 -12.47 1.60
CA LYS A 215 34.05 -11.65 2.09
C LYS A 215 33.42 -10.86 0.95
N VAL A 216 32.10 -10.93 0.87
CA VAL A 216 31.29 -10.16 -0.06
C VAL A 216 30.47 -9.12 0.70
N ASN A 217 30.07 -8.05 0.01
CA ASN A 217 29.26 -6.99 0.57
C ASN A 217 27.86 -7.00 -0.06
N TYR A 218 26.80 -7.14 0.75
CA TYR A 218 25.43 -7.25 0.23
C TYR A 218 24.96 -6.02 -0.53
N GLY A 219 25.22 -4.80 -0.03
CA GLY A 219 24.83 -3.57 -0.71
C GLY A 219 25.53 -3.41 -2.05
N LYS A 220 26.85 -3.66 -2.11
CA LYS A 220 27.63 -3.66 -3.36
C LYS A 220 27.02 -4.64 -4.36
N LEU A 221 26.79 -5.89 -3.95
CA LEU A 221 26.23 -6.92 -4.82
C LEU A 221 24.86 -6.54 -5.39
N LEU A 222 23.95 -6.03 -4.54
CA LEU A 222 22.63 -5.61 -4.98
C LEU A 222 22.72 -4.43 -5.95
N LEU A 223 23.54 -3.41 -5.66
CA LEU A 223 23.71 -2.25 -6.55
C LEU A 223 24.28 -2.68 -7.91
N HIS A 224 25.27 -3.57 -7.95
CA HIS A 224 25.76 -4.12 -9.22
C HIS A 224 24.67 -4.82 -10.02
N ALA A 225 23.80 -5.61 -9.37
CA ALA A 225 22.70 -6.28 -10.05
C ALA A 225 21.62 -5.29 -10.53
N LEU A 226 21.28 -4.27 -9.73
CA LEU A 226 20.30 -3.23 -10.10
C LEU A 226 20.76 -2.40 -11.31
N PHE A 227 22.06 -2.17 -11.46
CA PHE A 227 22.65 -1.38 -12.55
C PHE A 227 23.32 -2.24 -13.64
N GLU A 228 23.07 -3.56 -13.68
CA GLU A 228 23.70 -4.50 -14.64
C GLU A 228 23.61 -4.04 -16.10
N HIS A 229 22.51 -3.37 -16.48
CA HIS A 229 22.27 -2.92 -17.85
C HIS A 229 22.66 -1.46 -18.10
N TYR A 230 23.24 -0.78 -17.11
CA TYR A 230 23.65 0.61 -17.24
C TYR A 230 24.96 0.73 -18.04
N ARG A 231 24.88 1.32 -19.24
CA ARG A 231 26.01 1.40 -20.19
C ARG A 231 27.21 2.21 -19.72
N GLY A 232 27.06 3.01 -18.66
CA GLY A 232 28.14 3.84 -18.12
C GLY A 232 29.10 3.09 -17.18
N LEU A 233 28.78 1.87 -16.77
CA LEU A 233 29.68 1.04 -15.96
C LEU A 233 30.71 0.38 -16.87
N GLN A 234 31.99 0.74 -16.72
CA GLN A 234 33.06 -0.07 -17.29
C GLN A 234 33.13 -1.38 -16.49
N PRO A 235 33.25 -2.54 -17.16
CA PRO A 235 33.39 -3.81 -16.47
C PRO A 235 34.72 -3.81 -15.72
N ASP A 236 34.64 -3.69 -14.39
CA ASP A 236 35.79 -3.91 -13.53
C ASP A 236 36.11 -5.42 -13.54
N GLN A 237 37.38 -5.81 -13.54
CA GLN A 237 37.78 -7.23 -13.65
C GLN A 237 37.27 -8.07 -12.46
N GLU A 238 36.98 -7.43 -11.32
CA GLU A 238 36.38 -8.04 -10.13
C GLU A 238 34.84 -8.00 -10.10
N SER A 239 34.18 -7.35 -11.06
CA SER A 239 32.72 -7.15 -11.07
C SER A 239 31.95 -8.31 -11.72
N ARG A 240 32.24 -9.55 -11.29
CA ARG A 240 31.45 -10.70 -11.72
C ARG A 240 30.03 -10.59 -11.14
N LEU A 241 29.02 -10.57 -12.00
CA LEU A 241 27.62 -10.71 -11.57
C LEU A 241 27.40 -12.09 -10.97
N HIS A 242 27.08 -12.13 -9.67
CA HIS A 242 26.81 -13.37 -8.94
C HIS A 242 25.33 -13.81 -9.06
N PHE A 243 24.44 -12.86 -9.30
CA PHE A 243 23.02 -13.08 -9.54
C PHE A 243 22.46 -11.91 -10.34
N THR A 244 21.26 -12.09 -10.88
CA THR A 244 20.50 -11.04 -11.56
C THR A 244 19.21 -10.77 -10.80
N VAL A 245 18.71 -9.54 -10.92
CA VAL A 245 17.42 -9.13 -10.36
C VAL A 245 16.36 -9.09 -11.45
N PRO A 246 15.09 -9.40 -11.14
CA PRO A 246 14.02 -9.34 -12.13
C PRO A 246 13.88 -7.97 -12.82
N LYS A 247 13.81 -7.98 -14.15
CA LYS A 247 13.80 -6.76 -14.98
C LYS A 247 12.59 -5.84 -14.77
N TYR A 248 11.48 -6.39 -14.28
CA TYR A 248 10.25 -5.62 -14.00
C TYR A 248 10.31 -4.82 -12.70
N ILE A 249 11.39 -4.95 -11.92
CA ILE A 249 11.54 -4.22 -10.67
C ILE A 249 11.74 -2.73 -10.98
N PRO A 250 10.96 -1.84 -10.35
CA PRO A 250 11.20 -0.41 -10.45
C PRO A 250 12.36 0.01 -9.53
N LEU A 251 13.37 0.65 -10.12
CA LEU A 251 14.42 1.38 -9.43
C LEU A 251 14.02 2.85 -9.30
N ILE A 252 14.05 3.37 -8.08
CA ILE A 252 13.71 4.76 -7.76
C ILE A 252 14.94 5.44 -7.17
N LEU A 253 15.34 6.56 -7.75
CA LEU A 253 16.38 7.43 -7.23
C LEU A 253 15.71 8.68 -6.65
N SER A 254 16.00 8.98 -5.39
CA SER A 254 15.40 10.10 -4.67
C SER A 254 16.43 10.79 -3.79
N GLU A 255 16.16 12.05 -3.46
CA GLU A 255 16.88 12.77 -2.39
C GLU A 255 16.47 12.23 -1.02
N ILE A 256 17.35 12.36 -0.02
CA ILE A 256 17.09 11.95 1.38
C ILE A 256 15.86 12.67 1.96
N GLY A 257 15.54 13.87 1.46
CA GLY A 257 14.35 14.66 1.82
C GLY A 257 13.04 14.25 1.13
N GLY A 258 13.04 13.16 0.34
CA GLY A 258 11.83 12.55 -0.21
C GLY A 258 11.44 12.99 -1.63
N ARG A 259 12.20 13.88 -2.28
CA ARG A 259 11.95 14.21 -3.69
C ARG A 259 12.44 13.07 -4.57
N THR A 260 11.52 12.44 -5.30
CA THR A 260 11.87 11.49 -6.36
C THR A 260 12.51 12.22 -7.54
N LEU A 261 13.69 11.77 -7.96
CA LEU A 261 14.44 12.31 -9.10
C LEU A 261 14.18 11.48 -10.36
N TYR A 262 14.32 10.17 -10.27
CA TYR A 262 14.15 9.25 -11.38
C TYR A 262 13.43 7.98 -10.95
N ARG A 263 12.65 7.41 -11.88
CA ARG A 263 12.06 6.07 -11.75
C ARG A 263 12.24 5.35 -13.07
N VAL A 264 12.91 4.20 -13.04
CA VAL A 264 13.21 3.39 -14.22
C VAL A 264 12.98 1.92 -13.89
N LEU A 265 12.69 1.10 -14.89
CA LEU A 265 12.73 -0.36 -14.73
C LEU A 265 14.16 -0.84 -14.96
N ILE A 266 14.52 -2.01 -14.44
CA ILE A 266 15.84 -2.63 -14.64
C ILE A 266 15.95 -3.24 -16.06
N THR A 267 15.36 -2.60 -17.06
CA THR A 267 15.47 -2.97 -18.48
C THR A 267 16.51 -2.10 -19.18
N LYS A 268 16.96 -2.56 -20.35
CA LYS A 268 17.88 -1.81 -21.24
C LYS A 268 17.39 -0.40 -21.57
#